data_AF-A0A966TUL3-F1
#
_entry.id   AF-A0A966TUL3-F1
#
_cell.length_a   1.000
_cell.length_b   1.000
_cell.length_c   1.000
_cell.angle_alpha   90.00
_cell.angle_beta   90.00
_cell.angle_gamma   90.00
#
_symmetry.space_group_name_H-M   'P 1'
#
loop_
_entity.id
_entity.type
_entity.pdbx_description
1 polymer ?
#
loop_
_entity_poly.entity_id
_entity_poly.type
_entity_poly.pdbx_seq_one_letter_code
_entity_poly.pdbx_strand_id
1 'polypeptide(L)'
;ERRWIILAQDGRHVTMGRAAPPSEAEVQAAAAGLTAQGLAGWLATLDGDYWSRRRVALTPLQILGDGATLDWPAAIAAFGVARQRALRPV
;
A
#
# COMPACT_ATOMS: atom_id res chain seq x y z
N GLU A 1 -0.74 15.96 2.19
CA GLU A 1 -1.05 15.00 3.27
C GLU A 1 -0.20 13.75 3.08
N ARG A 2 0.32 13.17 4.17
CA ARG A 2 1.06 11.89 4.16
C ARG A 2 0.24 10.83 4.90
N ARG A 3 0.22 9.61 4.37
CA ARG A 3 -0.44 8.45 4.98
C ARG A 3 0.50 7.25 4.98
N TRP A 4 0.37 6.41 5.98
CA TRP A 4 1.03 5.10 6.03
C TRP A 4 0.07 4.09 5.44
N ILE A 5 0.56 3.26 4.51
CA ILE A 5 -0.24 2.23 3.87
C ILE A 5 0.52 0.91 3.86
N ILE A 6 -0.26 -0.17 3.86
CA ILE A 6 0.21 -1.46 3.37
C ILE A 6 -0.21 -1.54 1.91
N LEU A 7 0.75 -1.81 1.02
CA LEU A 7 0.51 -2.03 -0.39
C LEU A 7 0.81 -3.49 -0.72
N ALA A 8 -0.18 -4.26 -1.16
CA ALA A 8 0.03 -5.60 -1.68
C ALA A 8 0.62 -5.57 -3.09
N GLN A 9 1.31 -6.64 -3.49
CA GLN A 9 1.89 -6.81 -4.83
C GLN A 9 0.89 -6.69 -5.99
N ASP A 10 -0.40 -6.91 -5.71
CA ASP A 10 -1.49 -6.80 -6.69
C ASP A 10 -2.18 -5.41 -6.72
N GLY A 11 -1.65 -4.44 -5.97
CA GLY A 11 -2.17 -3.07 -5.91
C GLY A 11 -3.28 -2.83 -4.87
N ARG A 12 -3.76 -3.88 -4.19
CA ARG A 12 -4.65 -3.70 -3.02
C ARG A 12 -3.89 -2.98 -1.90
N HIS A 13 -4.59 -2.16 -1.14
CA HIS A 13 -3.97 -1.39 -0.06
C HIS A 13 -4.92 -1.13 1.10
N VAL A 14 -4.34 -0.95 2.28
CA VAL A 14 -5.03 -0.47 3.48
C VAL A 14 -4.29 0.72 4.08
N THR A 15 -5.02 1.68 4.64
CA THR A 15 -4.41 2.84 5.33
C THR A 15 -4.20 2.51 6.80
N MET A 16 -2.96 2.62 7.27
CA MET A 16 -2.56 2.38 8.67
C MET A 16 -2.71 3.64 9.53
N GLY A 17 -2.75 4.82 8.92
CA GLY A 17 -2.91 6.08 9.64
C GLY A 17 -2.19 7.24 8.97
N ARG A 18 -2.26 8.41 9.62
CA ARG A 18 -1.68 9.68 9.11
C ARG A 18 -0.76 10.37 10.10
N ALA A 19 -0.95 10.14 11.40
CA ALA A 19 -0.29 10.88 12.47
C ALA A 19 1.14 10.38 12.76
N ALA A 20 1.34 9.07 12.85
CA ALA A 20 2.60 8.45 13.22
C ALA A 20 2.90 7.22 12.36
N PRO A 21 4.18 6.81 12.25
CA PRO A 21 4.54 5.51 11.71
C PRO A 21 3.81 4.39 12.45
N PRO A 22 3.34 3.33 11.76
CA PRO A 22 2.78 2.17 12.42
C PRO A 22 3.84 1.51 13.29
N SER A 23 3.41 0.99 14.43
CA SER A 23 4.24 0.20 15.32
C SER A 23 4.66 -1.10 14.64
N GLU A 24 5.75 -1.70 15.12
CA GLU A 24 6.22 -2.99 14.62
C GLU A 24 5.13 -4.07 14.71
N ALA A 25 4.36 -4.10 15.81
CA ALA A 25 3.26 -5.04 15.98
C ALA A 25 2.17 -4.89 14.90
N GLU A 26 1.82 -3.65 14.52
CA GLU A 26 0.86 -3.38 13.44
C GLU A 26 1.42 -3.80 12.08
N VAL A 27 2.71 -3.59 11.84
CA VAL A 27 3.38 -4.03 10.61
C VAL A 27 3.44 -5.55 10.51
N GLN A 28 3.74 -6.25 11.61
CA GLN A 28 3.75 -7.72 11.66
C GLN A 28 2.34 -8.30 11.47
N ALA A 29 1.31 -7.70 12.08
CA ALA A 29 -0.07 -8.10 11.87
C ALA A 29 -0.50 -7.92 10.40
N ALA A 30 -0.11 -6.81 9.77
CA ALA A 30 -0.35 -6.60 8.35
C ALA A 30 0.39 -7.61 7.46
N ALA A 31 1.65 -7.90 7.77
CA ALA A 31 2.44 -8.91 7.06
C ALA A 31 1.80 -10.30 7.16
N ALA A 32 1.40 -10.72 8.36
CA ALA A 32 0.67 -11.97 8.56
C ALA A 32 -0.65 -12.00 7.77
N GLY A 33 -1.37 -10.88 7.71
CA GLY A 33 -2.59 -10.75 6.91
C GLY A 33 -2.37 -10.85 5.40
N LEU A 34 -1.23 -10.37 4.89
CA LEU A 34 -0.81 -10.57 3.50
C LEU A 34 -0.47 -12.05 3.24
N THR A 35 0.36 -12.65 4.09
CA THR A 35 0.77 -14.06 3.97
C THR A 35 -0.44 -15.01 4.01
N ALA A 36 -1.41 -14.75 4.89
CA ALA A 36 -2.64 -15.54 4.99
C ALA A 36 -3.49 -15.49 3.70
N GLN A 37 -3.30 -14.45 2.87
CA GLN A 37 -3.93 -14.30 1.56
C GLN A 37 -3.04 -14.78 0.40
N GLY A 38 -1.88 -15.39 0.70
CA GLY A 38 -0.90 -15.78 -0.31
C GLY A 38 -0.26 -14.59 -1.02
N LEU A 39 -0.21 -13.43 -0.36
CA LEU A 39 0.38 -12.21 -0.88
C LEU A 39 1.64 -11.82 -0.13
N ALA A 40 2.47 -11.05 -0.82
CA ALA A 40 3.50 -10.22 -0.24
C ALA A 40 3.27 -8.75 -0.66
N GLY A 41 4.01 -7.83 -0.07
CA GLY A 41 3.82 -6.40 -0.31
C GLY A 41 4.82 -5.53 0.41
N TRP A 42 4.41 -4.30 0.70
CA TRP A 42 5.24 -3.29 1.36
C TRP A 42 4.47 -2.52 2.41
N LEU A 43 5.17 -2.13 3.46
CA LEU A 43 4.88 -0.89 4.15
C LEU A 43 5.38 0.26 3.26
N ALA A 44 4.53 1.25 3.02
CA ALA A 44 4.84 2.40 2.19
C ALA A 44 4.21 3.69 2.73
N THR A 45 4.75 4.84 2.34
CA THR A 45 4.08 6.13 2.52
C THR A 45 3.36 6.54 1.24
N LEU A 46 2.17 7.11 1.40
CA LEU A 46 1.40 7.78 0.37
C LEU A 46 1.41 9.29 0.63
N ASP A 47 2.03 10.03 -0.28
CA ASP A 47 2.05 11.49 -0.28
C ASP A 47 1.09 12.05 -1.33
N GLY A 48 0.17 12.89 -0.88
CA GLY A 48 -0.87 13.49 -1.71
C GLY A 48 -2.28 13.15 -1.18
N ASP A 49 -3.28 13.69 -1.85
CA ASP A 49 -4.68 13.41 -1.51
C ASP A 49 -5.17 12.20 -2.30
N TYR A 50 -5.46 11.11 -1.59
CA TYR A 50 -6.01 9.89 -2.17
C TYR A 50 -7.31 10.11 -2.95
N TRP A 51 -8.17 11.04 -2.53
CA TRP A 51 -9.47 11.28 -3.17
C TRP A 51 -9.41 12.31 -4.30
N SER A 52 -8.26 12.97 -4.47
CA SER A 52 -8.05 13.92 -5.54
C SER A 52 -7.75 13.23 -6.88
N ARG A 53 -8.08 13.86 -8.01
CA ARG A 53 -7.60 13.41 -9.32
C ARG A 53 -6.11 13.66 -9.54
N ARG A 54 -5.44 14.40 -8.64
CA ARG A 54 -4.00 14.64 -8.69
C ARG A 54 -3.21 13.34 -8.46
N ARG A 55 -1.97 13.32 -8.94
CA ARG A 55 -1.03 12.23 -8.68
C ARG A 55 -0.71 12.16 -7.18
N VAL A 56 -0.53 10.94 -6.69
CA VAL A 56 0.04 10.65 -5.37
C VAL A 56 1.41 10.02 -5.58
N ALA A 57 2.33 10.25 -4.65
CA ALA A 57 3.63 9.59 -4.63
C ALA A 57 3.58 8.45 -3.62
N LEU A 58 4.13 7.29 -4.00
CA LEU A 58 4.31 6.14 -3.14
C LEU A 58 5.80 5.90 -2.95
N THR A 59 6.21 5.70 -1.70
CA THR A 59 7.60 5.37 -1.34
C THR A 59 7.61 4.07 -0.55
N PRO A 60 8.30 3.01 -1.02
CA PRO A 60 8.40 1.76 -0.28
C PRO A 60 9.37 1.94 0.90
N LEU A 61 9.03 1.37 2.05
CA LEU A 61 9.84 1.47 3.26
C LEU A 61 10.34 0.11 3.74
N GLN A 62 9.49 -0.91 3.69
CA GLN A 62 9.80 -2.25 4.15
C GLN A 62 9.03 -3.28 3.33
N ILE A 63 9.68 -4.37 2.93
CA ILE A 63 9.04 -5.52 2.30
C ILE A 63 8.35 -6.37 3.37
N LEU A 64 7.14 -6.82 3.08
CA LEU A 64 6.32 -7.68 3.93
C LEU A 64 6.00 -8.99 3.20
N GLY A 65 6.28 -10.13 3.83
CA GLY A 65 6.10 -11.46 3.26
C GLY A 65 7.39 -12.06 2.68
N ASP A 66 7.39 -13.37 2.50
CA ASP A 66 8.62 -14.15 2.35
C ASP A 66 8.92 -14.44 0.87
N GLY A 67 10.05 -13.93 0.38
CA GLY A 67 10.78 -14.51 -0.76
C GLY A 67 10.22 -14.33 -2.18
N ALA A 68 9.06 -13.69 -2.37
CA ALA A 68 8.59 -13.34 -3.70
C ALA A 68 9.50 -12.24 -4.31
N THR A 69 9.89 -12.38 -5.58
CA THR A 69 10.47 -11.27 -6.34
C THR A 69 9.40 -10.20 -6.53
N LEU A 70 9.37 -9.26 -5.60
CA LEU A 70 8.38 -8.20 -5.60
C LEU A 70 8.73 -7.11 -6.64
N ASP A 71 7.79 -6.84 -7.53
CA ASP A 71 7.89 -5.78 -8.53
C ASP A 71 7.16 -4.53 -8.04
N TRP A 72 7.93 -3.59 -7.48
CA TRP A 72 7.40 -2.33 -6.97
C TRP A 72 6.74 -1.46 -8.07
N PRO A 73 7.36 -1.25 -9.26
CA PRO A 73 6.68 -0.61 -10.38
C PRO A 73 5.32 -1.22 -10.75
N ALA A 74 5.21 -2.56 -10.81
CA ALA A 74 3.96 -3.23 -11.12
C ALA A 74 2.89 -2.98 -10.04
N ALA A 75 3.26 -3.04 -8.76
CA ALA A 75 2.35 -2.76 -7.66
C ALA A 75 1.83 -1.31 -7.66
N ILE A 76 2.67 -0.33 -7.98
CA ILE A 76 2.23 1.08 -8.14
C ILE A 76 1.25 1.21 -9.31
N ALA A 77 1.51 0.56 -10.43
CA ALA A 77 0.62 0.60 -11.59
C ALA A 77 -0.75 0.01 -11.24
N ALA A 78 -0.78 -1.15 -10.57
CA ALA A 78 -2.00 -1.80 -10.11
C ALA A 78 -2.76 -0.94 -9.07
N PHE A 79 -2.05 -0.34 -8.11
CA PHE A 79 -2.61 0.65 -7.18
C PHE A 79 -3.27 1.81 -7.92
N GLY A 80 -2.61 2.35 -8.95
CA GLY A 80 -3.12 3.44 -9.76
C GLY A 80 -4.45 3.09 -10.42
N VAL A 81 -4.56 1.88 -10.98
CA VAL A 81 -5.82 1.36 -11.57
C VAL A 81 -6.90 1.21 -10.51
N ALA A 82 -6.59 0.61 -9.36
CA ALA A 82 -7.54 0.42 -8.26
C ALA A 82 -8.07 1.76 -7.73
N ARG A 83 -7.18 2.74 -7.54
CA ARG A 83 -7.54 4.09 -7.12
C ARG A 83 -8.38 4.81 -8.17
N GLN A 84 -8.04 4.72 -9.45
CA GLN A 84 -8.85 5.30 -10.53
C GLN A 84 -10.28 4.74 -10.53
N ARG A 85 -10.46 3.45 -10.27
CA ARG A 85 -11.79 2.83 -10.12
C ARG A 85 -12.53 3.41 -8.92
N ALA A 86 -11.87 3.58 -7.78
CA ALA A 86 -12.45 4.17 -6.57
C ALA A 86 -12.86 5.65 -6.74
N LEU A 87 -12.23 6.37 -7.67
CA LEU A 87 -12.51 7.79 -7.96
C LEU A 87 -13.63 8.00 -9.00
N ARG A 88 -14.15 6.95 -9.63
CA ARG A 88 -15.25 7.10 -10.59
C ARG A 88 -16.55 7.37 -9.83
N PRO A 89 -17.35 8.37 -10.25
CA PRO A 89 -18.72 8.50 -9.77
C PRO A 89 -19.50 7.24 -10.14
N VAL A 90 -20.31 6.74 -9.21
CA VAL A 90 -21.35 5.73 -9.47
C VAL A 90 -22.43 6.31 -10.37
#